data_AF-A0A8G1H8I3-F1
#
_entry.id   AF-A0A8G1H8I3-F1
#
_cell.length_a   1.000
_cell.length_b   1.000
_cell.length_c   1.000
_cell.angle_alpha   90.00
_cell.angle_beta   90.00
_cell.angle_gamma   90.00
#
_symmetry.space_group_name_H-M   'P 1'
#
loop_
_entity.id
_entity.type
_entity.pdbx_description
1 polymer ?
#
loop_
_entity_poly.entity_id
_entity_poly.type
_entity_poly.pdbx_seq_one_letter_code
_entity_poly.pdbx_strand_id
1 'polypeptide(L)'
;MSQIEDRLRNALSRHDKFRSQNSGYEYTGTAFDVTAIVRDGECQVRVVLPELDTVVQNETVPDVVRSGWRDTLDRRLKDGPKAAGLQGDIEYTLEEKDTVVIARYTFTPKSPGVIGEEVSAIATFVEGTYVQGIIPGYEYDEPVTGLIQQAGEQAGSDEIDPEKGGMPL
;
A
#
# COMPACT_ATOMS: atom_id res chain seq x y z
N MET A 1 6.09 -10.38 -27.05
CA MET A 1 5.33 -9.43 -26.19
C MET A 1 3.99 -9.20 -26.85
N SER A 2 2.89 -9.30 -26.09
CA SER A 2 1.53 -9.17 -26.62
C SER A 2 1.14 -7.70 -26.77
N GLN A 3 0.26 -7.37 -27.73
CA GLN A 3 -0.25 -6.00 -27.94
C GLN A 3 -0.91 -5.42 -26.66
N ILE A 4 -1.50 -6.27 -25.82
CA ILE A 4 -2.07 -5.83 -24.54
C ILE A 4 -0.98 -5.44 -23.53
N GLU A 5 0.11 -6.21 -23.48
CA GLU A 5 1.24 -5.96 -22.58
C GLU A 5 1.90 -4.61 -22.88
N ASP A 6 2.14 -4.31 -24.16
CA ASP A 6 2.71 -3.03 -24.59
C ASP A 6 1.81 -1.84 -24.20
N ARG A 7 0.49 -2.01 -24.32
CA ARG A 7 -0.48 -0.97 -23.92
C ARG A 7 -0.47 -0.74 -22.41
N LEU A 8 -0.41 -1.80 -21.61
CA LEU A 8 -0.34 -1.72 -20.14
C LEU A 8 0.96 -1.04 -19.68
N ARG A 9 2.10 -1.46 -20.24
CA ARG A 9 3.42 -0.84 -19.98
C ARG A 9 3.45 0.64 -20.35
N ASN A 10 2.89 0.99 -21.51
CA ASN A 10 2.83 2.37 -21.97
C ASN A 10 1.95 3.24 -21.05
N ALA A 11 0.83 2.70 -20.57
CA ALA A 11 -0.02 3.40 -19.60
C ALA A 11 0.72 3.72 -18.29
N LEU A 12 1.42 2.74 -17.71
CA LEU A 12 2.26 2.97 -16.52
C LEU A 12 3.36 3.99 -16.79
N SER A 13 4.02 3.92 -17.96
CA SER A 13 5.10 4.87 -18.30
C SER A 13 4.66 6.34 -18.43
N ARG A 14 3.37 6.58 -18.70
CA ARG A 14 2.79 7.92 -18.87
C ARG A 14 2.20 8.47 -17.58
N HIS A 15 2.05 7.63 -16.56
CA HIS A 15 1.46 8.03 -15.30
C HIS A 15 2.50 8.73 -14.43
N ASP A 16 2.14 9.92 -13.95
CA ASP A 16 3.00 10.85 -13.20
C ASP A 16 3.63 10.28 -11.92
N LYS A 17 2.93 9.37 -11.22
CA LYS A 17 3.40 8.67 -10.02
C LYS A 17 4.26 7.44 -10.30
N PHE A 18 4.54 7.13 -11.57
CA PHE A 18 5.36 5.98 -11.93
C PHE A 18 6.69 6.40 -12.55
N ARG A 19 7.74 5.62 -12.25
CA ARG A 19 9.08 5.77 -12.84
C ARG A 19 9.48 4.44 -13.46
N SER A 20 9.93 4.48 -14.71
CA SER A 20 10.42 3.27 -15.37
C SER A 20 11.73 2.84 -14.74
N GLN A 21 11.84 1.55 -14.44
CA GLN A 21 13.05 0.89 -13.94
C GLN A 21 13.43 -0.26 -14.89
N ASN A 22 14.60 -0.86 -14.67
CA ASN A 22 15.11 -1.94 -15.54
C ASN A 22 14.14 -3.14 -15.65
N SER A 23 13.38 -3.45 -14.59
CA SER A 23 12.53 -4.64 -14.51
C SER A 23 11.04 -4.36 -14.37
N GLY A 24 10.61 -3.09 -14.37
CA GLY A 24 9.22 -2.72 -14.09
C GLY A 24 9.04 -1.21 -13.91
N TYR A 25 8.04 -0.84 -13.12
CA TYR A 25 7.70 0.55 -12.81
C TYR A 25 7.64 0.73 -11.30
N GLU A 26 8.43 1.66 -10.79
CA GLU A 26 8.38 2.10 -9.40
C GLU A 26 7.21 3.07 -9.22
N TYR A 27 6.38 2.84 -8.21
CA TYR A 27 5.31 3.75 -7.81
C TYR A 27 5.79 4.63 -6.65
N THR A 28 5.73 5.94 -6.82
CA THR A 28 6.31 6.92 -5.88
C THR A 28 5.27 7.63 -5.02
N GLY A 29 4.06 7.07 -4.91
CA GLY A 29 2.94 7.71 -4.20
C GLY A 29 2.75 7.24 -2.76
N THR A 30 3.72 6.52 -2.19
CA THR A 30 3.78 6.07 -0.80
C THR A 30 5.23 6.10 -0.33
N ALA A 31 5.47 6.08 0.98
CA ALA A 31 6.80 5.95 1.56
C ALA A 31 7.42 4.55 1.38
N PHE A 32 6.62 3.56 1.00
CA PHE A 32 7.08 2.19 0.76
C PHE A 32 7.64 1.97 -0.65
N ASP A 33 8.57 1.03 -0.77
CA ASP A 33 9.04 0.58 -2.08
C ASP A 33 7.94 -0.26 -2.74
N VAL A 34 7.35 0.30 -3.80
CA VAL A 34 6.30 -0.33 -4.61
C VAL A 34 6.78 -0.49 -6.04
N THR A 35 6.80 -1.72 -6.52
CA THR A 35 7.16 -2.05 -7.91
C THR A 35 6.02 -2.78 -8.61
N ALA A 36 5.61 -2.31 -9.79
CA ALA A 36 4.69 -2.96 -10.71
C ALA A 36 5.43 -3.59 -11.90
N ILE A 37 5.12 -4.85 -12.22
CA ILE A 37 5.68 -5.58 -13.34
C ILE A 37 4.52 -6.13 -14.18
N VAL A 38 4.47 -5.73 -15.44
CA VAL A 38 3.50 -6.29 -16.39
C VAL A 38 4.15 -7.46 -17.14
N ARG A 39 3.52 -8.63 -17.21
CA ARG A 39 3.96 -9.78 -18.04
C ARG A 39 2.74 -10.59 -18.47
N ASP A 40 2.74 -11.07 -19.71
CA ASP A 40 1.69 -11.97 -20.22
C ASP A 40 0.25 -11.43 -20.07
N GLY A 41 0.08 -10.10 -20.01
CA GLY A 41 -1.21 -9.44 -19.81
C GLY A 41 -1.62 -9.24 -18.35
N GLU A 42 -0.85 -9.76 -17.39
CA GLU A 42 -1.05 -9.58 -15.96
C GLU A 42 -0.15 -8.48 -15.39
N CYS A 43 -0.55 -7.93 -14.25
CA CYS A 43 0.23 -7.01 -13.45
C CYS A 43 0.54 -7.64 -12.10
N GLN A 44 1.83 -7.70 -11.76
CA GLN A 44 2.31 -8.06 -10.44
C GLN A 44 2.76 -6.80 -9.71
N VAL A 45 2.18 -6.52 -8.54
CA VAL A 45 2.57 -5.45 -7.64
C VAL A 45 3.28 -6.05 -6.44
N ARG A 46 4.47 -5.53 -6.15
CA ARG A 46 5.26 -5.87 -4.96
C ARG A 46 5.37 -4.64 -4.07
N VAL A 47 5.00 -4.78 -2.81
CA VAL A 47 5.14 -3.73 -1.78
C VAL A 47 6.07 -4.22 -0.68
N VAL A 48 7.12 -3.47 -0.38
CA VAL A 48 8.07 -3.77 0.71
C VAL A 48 7.73 -2.93 1.93
N LEU A 49 7.40 -3.62 3.01
CA LEU A 49 7.05 -3.03 4.29
C LEU A 49 8.19 -3.27 5.28
N PRO A 50 8.54 -2.29 6.12
CA PRO A 50 9.42 -2.54 7.25
C PRO A 50 8.79 -3.57 8.19
N GLU A 51 9.61 -4.46 8.74
CA GLU A 51 9.21 -5.27 9.88
C GLU A 51 8.93 -4.36 11.09
N LEU A 52 7.92 -4.66 11.92
CA LEU A 52 7.53 -3.77 13.03
C LEU A 52 8.71 -3.43 13.96
N ASP A 53 9.51 -4.41 14.34
CA ASP A 53 10.65 -4.24 15.24
C ASP A 53 11.79 -3.42 14.63
N THR A 54 11.90 -3.35 13.29
CA THR A 54 12.99 -2.61 12.63
C THR A 54 12.75 -1.11 12.60
N VAL A 55 11.52 -0.69 12.87
CA VAL A 55 11.10 0.71 12.94
C VAL A 55 10.75 1.15 14.35
N VAL A 56 10.88 0.28 15.36
CA VAL A 56 10.71 0.65 16.76
C VAL A 56 12.01 1.21 17.31
N GLN A 57 11.93 2.36 17.98
CA GLN A 57 13.06 3.02 18.61
C GLN A 57 13.29 2.49 20.02
N ASN A 58 14.56 2.39 20.42
CA ASN A 58 15.01 2.22 21.81
C ASN A 58 14.57 0.93 22.53
N GLU A 59 13.74 0.09 21.91
CA GLU A 59 13.23 -1.15 22.48
C GLU A 59 13.04 -2.25 21.42
N THR A 60 12.95 -3.50 21.87
CA THR A 60 12.70 -4.65 21.00
C THR A 60 11.28 -5.14 21.21
N VAL A 61 10.55 -5.31 20.12
CA VAL A 61 9.22 -5.88 20.11
C VAL A 61 9.30 -7.37 20.47
N PRO A 62 8.60 -7.83 21.52
CA PRO A 62 8.58 -9.24 21.88
C PRO A 62 8.08 -10.11 20.73
N ASP A 63 8.66 -11.31 20.55
CA ASP A 63 8.35 -12.21 19.43
C ASP A 63 6.86 -12.54 19.30
N VAL A 64 6.16 -12.67 20.43
CA VAL A 64 4.71 -12.93 20.45
C VAL A 64 3.91 -11.76 19.87
N VAL A 65 4.34 -10.52 20.14
CA VAL A 65 3.71 -9.31 19.61
C VAL A 65 4.02 -9.19 18.12
N ARG A 66 5.29 -9.40 17.74
CA ARG A 66 5.74 -9.40 16.34
C ARG A 66 4.95 -10.39 15.50
N SER A 67 4.82 -11.62 15.96
CA SER A 67 4.08 -12.69 15.27
C SER A 67 2.59 -12.35 15.16
N GLY A 68 1.97 -11.89 16.25
CA GLY A 68 0.55 -11.51 16.24
C GLY A 68 0.24 -10.31 15.33
N TRP A 69 1.17 -9.38 15.21
CA TRP A 69 1.09 -8.28 14.26
C TRP A 69 1.14 -8.80 12.81
N ARG A 70 2.10 -9.66 12.47
CA ARG A 70 2.23 -10.27 11.13
C ARG A 70 0.98 -11.07 10.74
N ASP A 71 0.48 -11.92 11.64
CA ASP A 71 -0.75 -12.70 11.40
C ASP A 71 -1.97 -11.80 11.12
N THR A 72 -2.02 -10.64 11.76
CA THR A 72 -3.12 -9.69 11.55
C THR A 72 -2.96 -8.92 10.25
N LEU A 73 -1.73 -8.50 9.93
CA LEU A 73 -1.38 -7.88 8.67
C LEU A 73 -1.72 -8.82 7.50
N ASP A 74 -1.27 -10.07 7.55
CA ASP A 74 -1.51 -11.06 6.49
C ASP A 74 -3.00 -11.27 6.21
N ARG A 75 -3.79 -11.48 7.27
CA ARG A 75 -5.24 -11.66 7.15
C ARG A 75 -5.92 -10.46 6.49
N ARG A 76 -5.59 -9.23 6.91
CA ARG A 76 -6.17 -8.02 6.32
C ARG A 76 -5.73 -7.80 4.88
N LEU A 77 -4.44 -8.02 4.60
CA LEU A 77 -3.88 -7.84 3.27
C LEU A 77 -4.41 -8.85 2.25
N LYS A 78 -4.73 -10.07 2.69
CA LYS A 78 -5.34 -11.10 1.85
C LYS A 78 -6.76 -10.75 1.39
N ASP A 79 -7.58 -10.21 2.29
CA ASP A 79 -9.00 -9.93 2.02
C ASP A 79 -9.23 -8.52 1.40
N GLY A 80 -8.21 -7.68 1.47
CA GLY A 80 -8.23 -6.26 1.14
C GLY A 80 -8.46 -5.82 -0.30
N PRO A 81 -7.80 -6.42 -1.31
CA PRO A 81 -7.88 -5.92 -2.69
C PRO A 81 -9.30 -5.86 -3.25
N LYS A 82 -10.15 -6.84 -2.89
CA LYS A 82 -11.57 -6.83 -3.25
C LYS A 82 -12.32 -5.69 -2.57
N ALA A 83 -11.98 -5.37 -1.32
CA ALA A 83 -12.54 -4.22 -0.60
C ALA A 83 -12.08 -2.88 -1.19
N ALA A 84 -10.91 -2.83 -1.82
CA ALA A 84 -10.39 -1.66 -2.55
C ALA A 84 -10.96 -1.52 -3.98
N GLY A 85 -11.95 -2.33 -4.37
CA GLY A 85 -12.65 -2.21 -5.67
C GLY A 85 -11.94 -2.87 -6.86
N LEU A 86 -10.86 -3.63 -6.62
CA LEU A 86 -10.27 -4.51 -7.63
C LEU A 86 -11.22 -5.66 -7.90
N GLN A 87 -11.36 -6.02 -9.18
CA GLN A 87 -12.26 -7.08 -9.63
C GLN A 87 -11.46 -8.21 -10.24
N GLY A 88 -12.07 -9.39 -10.29
CA GLY A 88 -11.44 -10.61 -10.81
C GLY A 88 -10.71 -11.40 -9.74
N ASP A 89 -9.99 -12.42 -10.19
CA ASP A 89 -9.14 -13.23 -9.35
C ASP A 89 -7.82 -12.48 -9.11
N ILE A 90 -7.51 -12.28 -7.84
CA ILE A 90 -6.31 -11.59 -7.37
C ILE A 90 -5.55 -12.60 -6.54
N GLU A 91 -4.38 -12.98 -7.03
CA GLU A 91 -3.47 -13.81 -6.27
C GLU A 91 -2.72 -12.95 -5.27
N TYR A 92 -2.58 -13.46 -4.05
CA TYR A 92 -1.89 -12.77 -2.96
C TYR A 92 -0.92 -13.71 -2.26
N THR A 93 0.26 -13.17 -1.93
CA THR A 93 1.24 -13.81 -1.06
C THR A 93 1.88 -12.79 -0.14
N LEU A 94 2.18 -13.20 1.10
CA LEU A 94 3.05 -12.47 2.01
C LEU A 94 4.35 -13.24 2.20
N GLU A 95 5.47 -12.59 1.97
CA GLU A 95 6.80 -13.16 2.19
C GLU A 95 7.47 -12.43 3.36
N GLU A 96 7.78 -13.17 4.41
CA GLU A 96 8.48 -12.66 5.59
C GLU A 96 10.00 -12.76 5.42
N LYS A 97 10.70 -11.71 5.84
CA LYS A 97 12.15 -11.63 5.98
C LYS A 97 12.49 -11.07 7.36
N ASP A 98 13.77 -11.08 7.71
CA ASP A 98 14.24 -10.59 9.00
C ASP A 98 13.91 -9.11 9.20
N THR A 99 14.08 -8.29 8.16
CA THR A 99 13.94 -6.82 8.28
C THR A 99 12.74 -6.22 7.56
N VAL A 100 12.05 -7.03 6.73
CA VAL A 100 10.95 -6.57 5.89
C VAL A 100 9.88 -7.65 5.75
N VAL A 101 8.68 -7.22 5.41
CA VAL A 101 7.59 -8.07 4.95
C VAL A 101 7.22 -7.63 3.53
N ILE A 102 7.08 -8.58 2.61
CA ILE A 102 6.85 -8.30 1.19
C ILE A 102 5.47 -8.81 0.80
N ALA A 103 4.53 -7.89 0.56
CA ALA A 103 3.23 -8.21 0.00
C ALA A 103 3.32 -8.26 -1.53
N ARG A 104 2.74 -9.29 -2.15
CA ARG A 104 2.64 -9.40 -3.60
C ARG A 104 1.21 -9.65 -4.03
N TYR A 105 0.79 -8.93 -5.05
CA TYR A 105 -0.51 -9.08 -5.68
C TYR A 105 -0.32 -9.31 -7.18
N THR A 106 -0.93 -10.35 -7.73
CA THR A 106 -0.98 -10.59 -9.18
C THR A 106 -2.43 -10.56 -9.63
N PHE A 107 -2.72 -9.79 -10.67
CA PHE A 107 -4.07 -9.65 -11.22
C PHE A 107 -4.04 -9.31 -12.71
N THR A 108 -5.14 -9.54 -13.39
CA THR A 108 -5.35 -9.03 -14.75
C THR A 108 -5.94 -7.62 -14.69
N PRO A 109 -5.24 -6.58 -15.19
CA PRO A 109 -5.77 -5.22 -15.18
C PRO A 109 -7.05 -5.13 -16.02
N LYS A 110 -8.06 -4.37 -15.55
CA LYS A 110 -9.34 -4.22 -16.27
C LYS A 110 -9.16 -3.63 -17.66
N SER A 111 -8.27 -2.65 -17.78
CA SER A 111 -7.87 -2.08 -19.04
C SER A 111 -6.55 -1.30 -18.90
N PRO A 112 -5.84 -1.01 -19.99
CA PRO A 112 -4.67 -0.14 -19.94
C PRO A 112 -4.94 1.24 -19.35
N GLY A 113 -6.15 1.78 -19.49
CA GLY A 113 -6.47 3.13 -19.01
C GLY A 113 -6.55 3.27 -17.49
N VAL A 114 -6.67 2.15 -16.75
CA VAL A 114 -6.88 2.18 -15.29
C VAL A 114 -5.81 1.45 -14.49
N ILE A 115 -4.83 0.80 -15.14
CA ILE A 115 -3.81 0.01 -14.45
C ILE A 115 -3.03 0.83 -13.40
N GLY A 116 -2.74 2.10 -13.67
CA GLY A 116 -2.02 2.94 -12.70
C GLY A 116 -2.84 3.23 -11.45
N GLU A 117 -4.14 3.46 -11.60
CA GLU A 117 -5.08 3.63 -10.49
C GLU A 117 -5.27 2.32 -9.71
N GLU A 118 -5.31 1.17 -10.39
CA GLU A 118 -5.37 -0.14 -9.76
C GLU A 118 -4.14 -0.43 -8.90
N VAL A 119 -2.94 -0.11 -9.40
CA VAL A 119 -1.69 -0.23 -8.62
C VAL A 119 -1.66 0.77 -7.47
N SER A 120 -2.09 2.02 -7.70
CA SER A 120 -2.20 3.04 -6.65
C SER A 120 -3.13 2.58 -5.53
N ALA A 121 -4.29 2.01 -5.86
CA ALA A 121 -5.25 1.51 -4.90
C ALA A 121 -4.66 0.38 -4.05
N ILE A 122 -3.90 -0.55 -4.65
CA ILE A 122 -3.16 -1.60 -3.91
C ILE A 122 -2.16 -0.96 -2.95
N ALA A 123 -1.33 -0.03 -3.42
CA ALA A 123 -0.30 0.60 -2.60
C ALA A 123 -0.91 1.35 -1.39
N THR A 124 -1.94 2.16 -1.62
CA THR A 124 -2.65 2.90 -0.56
C THR A 124 -3.36 1.96 0.42
N PHE A 125 -3.95 0.87 -0.07
CA PHE A 125 -4.59 -0.11 0.79
C PHE A 125 -3.57 -0.81 1.71
N VAL A 126 -2.41 -1.21 1.17
CA VAL A 126 -1.34 -1.82 1.95
C VAL A 126 -0.81 -0.82 2.99
N GLU A 127 -0.62 0.45 2.60
CA GLU A 127 -0.19 1.51 3.51
C GLU A 127 -1.16 1.72 4.67
N GLY A 128 -2.45 1.89 4.36
CA GLY A 128 -3.49 2.03 5.39
C GLY A 128 -3.55 0.82 6.32
N THR A 129 -3.38 -0.39 5.78
CA THR A 129 -3.38 -1.62 6.59
C THR A 129 -2.18 -1.67 7.54
N TYR A 130 -1.01 -1.26 7.07
CA TYR A 130 0.20 -1.17 7.89
C TYR A 130 0.02 -0.16 9.03
N VAL A 131 -0.47 1.05 8.72
CA VAL A 131 -0.73 2.11 9.71
C VAL A 131 -1.75 1.66 10.76
N GLN A 132 -2.83 0.99 10.35
CA GLN A 132 -3.81 0.42 11.27
C GLN A 132 -3.26 -0.71 12.16
N GLY A 133 -2.11 -1.29 11.79
CA GLY A 133 -1.42 -2.31 12.56
C GLY A 133 -0.42 -1.73 13.58
N ILE A 134 -0.14 -0.43 13.57
CA ILE A 134 0.79 0.20 14.49
C ILE A 134 0.28 0.06 15.93
N ILE A 135 1.19 -0.34 16.83
CA ILE A 135 0.87 -0.64 18.23
C ILE A 135 1.11 0.62 19.08
N PRO A 136 0.10 1.13 19.80
CA PRO A 136 0.29 2.24 20.72
C PRO A 136 1.29 1.93 21.83
N GLY A 137 2.06 2.92 22.24
CA GLY A 137 3.01 2.83 23.35
C GLY A 137 4.47 2.64 22.92
N TYR A 138 4.72 2.29 21.66
CA TYR A 138 6.07 2.28 21.06
C TYR A 138 6.39 3.64 20.42
N GLU A 139 7.67 3.99 20.44
CA GLU A 139 8.23 5.07 19.62
C GLU A 139 8.71 4.49 18.29
N TYR A 140 8.46 5.22 17.18
CA TYR A 140 8.76 4.71 15.83
C TYR A 140 9.64 5.66 15.03
N ASP A 141 10.53 5.07 14.22
CA ASP A 141 11.33 5.71 13.17
C ASP A 141 10.55 5.85 11.84
N GLU A 142 11.18 6.53 10.87
CA GLU A 142 10.69 6.57 9.48
C GLU A 142 10.64 5.16 8.86
N PRO A 143 9.66 4.87 7.98
CA PRO A 143 8.65 5.79 7.46
C PRO A 143 7.41 5.96 8.37
N VAL A 144 7.36 5.27 9.51
CA VAL A 144 6.14 5.17 10.33
C VAL A 144 5.74 6.51 10.92
N THR A 145 6.70 7.29 11.41
CA THR A 145 6.43 8.64 11.95
C THR A 145 5.76 9.53 10.90
N GLY A 146 6.23 9.51 9.65
CA GLY A 146 5.62 10.26 8.55
C GLY A 146 4.20 9.78 8.22
N LEU A 147 3.99 8.46 8.18
CA LEU A 147 2.67 7.87 7.89
C LEU A 147 1.63 8.20 8.96
N ILE A 148 2.01 8.17 10.25
CA ILE A 148 1.10 8.53 11.36
C ILE A 148 0.69 10.01 11.27
N GLN A 149 1.64 10.90 10.97
CA GLN A 149 1.35 12.34 10.80
C GLN A 149 0.34 12.57 9.68
N GLN A 150 0.58 11.98 8.50
CA GLN A 150 -0.31 12.11 7.34
C GLN A 150 -1.73 11.59 7.63
N ALA A 151 -1.85 10.46 8.32
CA ALA A 151 -3.15 9.91 8.72
C ALA A 151 -3.88 10.82 9.72
N GLY A 152 -3.15 11.44 10.66
CA GLY A 152 -3.71 12.40 11.61
C GLY A 152 -4.21 13.69 10.94
N GLU A 153 -3.47 14.21 9.96
CA GLU A 153 -3.88 15.40 9.17
C GLU A 153 -5.16 15.14 8.37
N GLN A 154 -5.29 13.96 7.75
CA GLN A 154 -6.50 13.58 7.03
C GLN A 154 -7.71 13.46 7.97
N ALA A 155 -7.54 12.87 9.15
CA ALA A 155 -8.60 12.77 10.15
C ALA A 155 -9.00 14.13 10.75
N GLY A 156 -8.03 15.04 10.96
CA GLY A 156 -8.26 16.39 11.47
C GLY A 156 -8.86 17.36 10.45
N SER A 157 -8.74 17.08 9.15
CA SER A 157 -9.37 17.87 8.08
C SER A 157 -10.88 17.62 7.93
N ASP A 158 -11.41 16.58 8.58
CA ASP A 158 -12.85 16.28 8.66
C ASP A 158 -13.51 16.96 9.89
N GLU A 159 -12.75 17.71 10.70
CA GLU A 159 -13.26 18.46 11.85
C GLU A 159 -13.81 19.84 11.44
N ILE A 160 -15.10 19.85 11.08
CA ILE A 160 -16.11 20.90 11.32
C ILE A 160 -15.71 22.34 10.91
N ASP A 161 -16.25 22.79 9.77
CA ASP A 161 -16.50 24.22 9.51
C ASP A 161 -17.61 24.71 10.47
N PRO A 162 -17.31 25.53 11.50
CA PRO A 162 -18.29 25.97 12.48
C PRO A 162 -19.17 27.14 11.99
N GLU A 163 -19.06 27.59 10.74
CA GLU A 163 -19.76 28.79 10.25
C GLU A 163 -21.10 28.53 9.51
N LYS A 164 -21.59 27.29 9.43
CA LYS A 164 -22.89 26.98 8.78
C LYS A 164 -24.03 26.56 9.72
N GLY A 165 -24.05 27.12 10.93
CA GLY A 165 -25.10 26.90 11.94
C GLY A 165 -26.00 28.11 12.22
N GLY A 166 -26.37 28.90 11.21
CA GLY A 166 -27.31 30.02 11.39
C GLY A 166 -28.77 29.58 11.28
N MET A 167 -29.43 29.28 12.41
CA MET A 167 -30.90 29.13 12.45
C MET A 167 -31.58 30.50 12.39
N PRO A 168 -32.54 30.74 11.47
CA PRO A 168 -33.34 31.95 11.47
C PRO A 168 -34.38 31.92 12.60
N LEU A 169 -34.48 33.04 13.34
CA LEU A 169 -35.63 33.39 14.19
C LEU A 169 -36.69 34.12 13.35
#